data_AF-A0ABD0QF37-F1
#
_entry.id   AF-A0ABD0QF37-F1
#
_cell.length_a   1.000
_cell.length_b   1.000
_cell.length_c   1.000
_cell.angle_alpha   90.00
_cell.angle_beta   90.00
_cell.angle_gamma   90.00
#
_symmetry.space_group_name_H-M   'P 1'
#
loop_
_entity.id
_entity.type
_entity.pdbx_description
1 polymer ?
#
loop_
_entity_poly.entity_id
_entity_poly.type
_entity_poly.pdbx_seq_one_letter_code
_entity_poly.pdbx_strand_id
1 'polypeptide(L)' 'AFLESYLMAGPTLQYTRECWQTRQWTLISEASVTSPLRHGSEFQLKSSDFSLVVTSKAIPHLKLSE' A
#
# COMPACT_ATOMS: atom_id res chain seq x y z
N ALA A 1 17.83 1.44 11.23
CA ALA A 1 16.59 0.64 11.34
C ALA A 1 15.46 1.17 10.44
N PHE A 2 15.69 1.38 9.13
CA PHE A 2 14.61 1.80 8.21
C PHE A 2 13.68 0.64 7.84
N LEU A 3 14.26 -0.53 7.63
CA LEU A 3 13.56 -1.74 7.19
C LEU A 3 12.74 -2.41 8.30
N GLU A 4 13.00 -2.10 9.57
CA GLU A 4 12.37 -2.79 10.70
C GLU A 4 10.84 -2.69 10.66
N SER A 5 10.29 -1.53 10.27
CA SER A 5 8.84 -1.35 10.08
C SER A 5 8.26 -2.06 8.86
N TYR A 6 9.08 -2.41 7.86
CA TYR A 6 8.68 -3.19 6.69
C TYR A 6 8.91 -4.70 6.89
N LEU A 7 9.70 -5.09 7.89
CA LEU A 7 10.03 -6.47 8.24
C LEU A 7 9.18 -7.00 9.41
N MET A 8 8.39 -6.15 10.09
CA MET A 8 7.41 -6.61 11.08
C MET A 8 6.31 -7.44 10.41
N ALA A 9 6.05 -8.62 10.96
CA ALA A 9 4.95 -9.49 10.57
C ALA A 9 3.60 -8.88 10.97
N GLY A 10 3.13 -7.89 10.19
CA GLY A 10 1.71 -7.53 10.15
C GLY A 10 0.90 -8.64 9.46
N PRO A 11 -0.43 -8.50 9.35
CA PRO A 11 -1.24 -9.42 8.56
C PRO A 11 -0.75 -9.41 7.11
N THR A 12 0.08 -10.38 6.76
CA THR A 12 0.61 -10.53 5.41
C THR A 12 -0.50 -11.13 4.57
N LEU A 13 -0.98 -10.39 3.57
CA LEU A 13 -1.77 -10.99 2.51
C LEU A 13 -0.89 -12.07 1.87
N GLN A 14 -1.22 -13.34 2.13
CA GLN A 14 -0.50 -14.46 1.54
C GLN A 14 -0.79 -14.44 0.04
N TYR A 15 0.24 -14.11 -0.74
CA TYR A 15 0.19 -14.14 -2.21
C TYR A 15 0.19 -15.59 -2.70
N THR A 16 -0.87 -16.34 -2.41
CA THR A 16 -1.04 -17.69 -2.92
C THR A 16 -1.37 -17.62 -4.41
N ARG A 17 -0.74 -18.48 -5.21
CA ARG A 17 -0.84 -18.49 -6.68
C ARG A 17 -2.26 -18.71 -7.21
N GLU A 18 -3.24 -19.05 -6.37
CA GLU A 18 -4.66 -19.20 -6.71
C GLU A 18 -5.47 -17.90 -6.57
N CYS A 19 -4.94 -16.85 -5.93
CA CYS A 19 -5.65 -15.61 -5.64
C CYS A 19 -5.61 -14.56 -6.78
N TRP A 20 -5.54 -14.97 -8.05
CA TRP A 20 -5.43 -14.01 -9.16
C TRP A 20 -6.69 -13.14 -9.31
N GLN A 21 -7.85 -13.62 -8.85
CA GLN A 21 -9.10 -12.84 -8.83
C GLN A 21 -9.14 -11.80 -7.70
N THR A 22 -8.36 -11.96 -6.62
CA THR A 22 -8.28 -10.97 -5.52
C THR A 22 -7.26 -9.86 -5.79
N ARG A 23 -6.59 -9.87 -6.94
CA ARG A 23 -5.61 -8.84 -7.37
C ARG A 23 -6.25 -7.58 -7.95
N GLN A 24 -7.56 -7.59 -8.18
CA GLN A 24 -8.28 -6.38 -8.59
C GLN A 24 -8.65 -5.57 -7.35
N TRP A 25 -8.03 -4.42 -7.21
CA TRP A 25 -8.29 -3.48 -6.13
C TRP A 25 -8.92 -2.22 -6.70
N THR A 26 -10.04 -1.82 -6.12
CA THR A 26 -10.64 -0.52 -6.40
C THR A 26 -10.10 0.48 -5.40
N LEU A 27 -9.47 1.55 -5.90
CA LEU A 27 -9.05 2.67 -5.08
C LEU A 27 -10.27 3.54 -4.74
N ILE A 28 -10.52 3.69 -3.45
CA ILE A 28 -11.58 4.54 -2.89
C ILE A 28 -10.88 5.62 -2.08
N SER A 29 -11.06 6.88 -2.46
CA SER A 29 -10.48 8.02 -1.77
C SER A 29 -11.51 9.15 -1.71
N GLU A 30 -11.49 9.92 -0.62
CA GLU A 30 -12.25 11.16 -0.52
C GLU A 30 -11.58 12.30 -1.31
N ALA A 31 -10.28 12.18 -1.58
CA ALA A 31 -9.52 13.12 -2.40
C ALA A 31 -9.56 12.74 -3.89
N SER A 32 -9.24 13.70 -4.76
CA SER A 32 -9.18 13.46 -6.21
C SER A 32 -8.16 12.36 -6.54
N VAL A 33 -8.63 11.28 -7.15
CA VAL A 33 -7.83 10.10 -7.53
C VAL A 33 -6.79 10.38 -8.62
N THR A 34 -6.90 11.53 -9.29
CA THR A 34 -5.94 11.98 -10.32
C THR A 34 -4.83 12.86 -9.75
N SER A 35 -4.91 13.22 -8.47
CA SER A 35 -3.89 14.03 -7.82
C SER A 35 -2.64 13.18 -7.49
N PRO A 36 -1.44 13.77 -7.49
CA PRO A 36 -0.23 13.07 -7.09
C PRO A 36 -0.34 12.56 -5.64
N LEU A 37 0.12 11.33 -5.39
CA LEU A 37 0.15 10.76 -4.05
C LEU A 37 1.10 11.55 -3.14
N ARG A 38 0.58 12.17 -2.09
CA ARG A 38 1.36 12.95 -1.11
C ARG A 38 1.71 12.09 0.09
N HIS A 39 2.73 12.49 0.85
CA HIS A 39 3.00 11.88 2.16
C HIS A 39 1.78 11.99 3.08
N GLY A 40 1.44 10.92 3.80
CA GLY A 40 0.31 10.89 4.73
C GLY A 40 -1.07 10.89 4.06
N SER A 41 -1.14 10.61 2.76
CA SER A 41 -2.42 10.42 2.09
C SER A 41 -3.06 9.13 2.57
N GLU A 42 -4.35 9.22 2.92
CA GLU A 42 -5.14 8.08 3.36
C GLU A 42 -6.17 7.73 2.29
N PHE A 43 -6.24 6.45 1.95
CA PHE A 43 -7.20 5.92 0.99
C PHE A 43 -7.47 4.45 1.29
N GLN A 44 -8.54 3.93 0.71
CA GLN A 44 -8.94 2.54 0.87
C GLN A 44 -8.72 1.77 -0.43
N LEU A 45 -8.18 0.56 -0.33
CA LEU A 45 -8.19 -0.42 -1.40
C LEU A 45 -9.24 -1.48 -1.08
N LYS A 46 -10.23 -1.64 -1.95
CA LYS A 46 -11.31 -2.61 -1.78
C LYS A 46 -11.21 -3.73 -2.82
N SER A 47 -11.30 -4.97 -2.34
CA SER A 47 -11.45 -6.20 -3.11
C SER A 47 -12.82 -6.82 -2.80
N SER A 48 -13.14 -7.95 -3.43
CA SER A 48 -14.36 -8.73 -3.15
C SER A 48 -14.46 -9.16 -1.69
N ASP A 49 -13.32 -9.56 -1.10
CA ASP A 49 -13.29 -10.25 0.18
C ASP A 49 -12.64 -9.41 1.30
N PHE A 50 -11.96 -8.31 0.94
CA PHE A 50 -11.14 -7.53 1.87
C PHE A 50 -11.18 -6.03 1.59
N SER A 51 -10.97 -5.25 2.64
CA SER A 51 -10.75 -3.81 2.58
C SER A 51 -9.48 -3.44 3.33
N LEU A 52 -8.63 -2.63 2.72
CA LEU A 52 -7.37 -2.17 3.30
C LEU A 52 -7.42 -0.66 3.46
N VAL A 53 -7.20 -0.18 4.68
CA VAL A 53 -6.89 1.23 4.92
C VAL A 53 -5.40 1.41 4.66
N VAL A 54 -5.06 2.31 3.74
CA VAL A 54 -3.69 2.57 3.29
C VAL A 54 -3.31 3.99 3.64
N THR A 55 -2.18 4.14 4.33
CA THR A 55 -1.55 5.43 4.59
C THR A 55 -0.23 5.49 3.82
N SER A 56 -0.07 6.48 2.94
CA SER A 56 1.16 6.64 2.17
C SER A 56 2.30 7.18 3.05
N LYS A 57 3.47 6.57 2.93
CA LYS A 57 4.69 7.05 3.60
C LYS A 57 5.74 7.36 2.53
N ALA A 58 6.22 8.59 2.52
CA ALA A 58 7.34 8.97 1.68
C ALA A 58 8.58 8.15 2.06
N ILE A 59 9.22 7.54 1.07
CA ILE A 59 10.49 6.86 1.27
C ILE A 59 11.55 7.94 1.56
N PRO A 60 12.34 7.83 2.64
CA PRO A 60 13.43 8.76 2.88
C PRO A 60 14.39 8.71 1.68
N HIS A 61 14.80 9.87 1.18
CA HIS A 61 15.69 9.98 0.03
C HIS A 61 16.90 9.03 0.17
N LEU A 62 16.90 7.96 -0.62
CA LEU A 62 18.03 7.03 -0.67
C LEU A 62 19.06 7.61 -1.62
N LYS A 63 20.05 8.33 -1.10
CA LYS A 63 21.24 8.68 -1.86
C LYS A 63 22.12 7.44 -1.96
N LEU A 64 22.05 6.76 -3.10
CA LEU A 64 23.03 5.75 -3.48
C LEU A 64 24.20 6.48 -4.13
N SER A 65 25.36 6.46 -3.49
CA SER A 65 26.64 6.85 -4.09
C SER A 65 27.34 5.59 -4.59
N GLU A 66 28.04 5.71 -5.73
CA GLU A 66 28.86 4.65 -6.33
C GLU A 66 30.05 4.26 -5.45
#